data_AF-A0A5E4CYU0-F1
#
_entry.id   AF-A0A5E4CYU0-F1
#
_cell.length_a   1.000
_cell.length_b   1.000
_cell.length_c   1.000
_cell.angle_alpha   90.00
_cell.angle_beta   90.00
_cell.angle_gamma   90.00
#
_symmetry.space_group_name_H-M   'P 1'
#
loop_
_entity.id
_entity.type
_entity.pdbx_description
1 polymer ?
#
loop_
_entity_poly.entity_id
_entity_poly.type
_entity_poly.pdbx_seq_one_letter_code
_entity_poly.pdbx_strand_id
1 'polypeptide(L)'
;DSSKIYTTHISYLEIYNECGYDLLDPRHEASRLEDLPKVTLLEDTDQNIHLKNLSLHQATNEEEALNLLFLGDTNRMIAETPMNQASTRSHCIFTIHLSSKEPGSATVRHAKLHLVDLAGSERVAKSGVGGQLLTEAKYINLSLHYLEQVIIALSEKNRSHIPYRNSMMTSVLRDSLGGNCMTTMIATLSLEKRNIDESISTCRFAQRVALIKNEAVLNEEIDPRSMIICLQKEIQELRDELALVTGEQRTEALTEAELLQ
;
A
#
# COMPACT_ATOMS: atom_id res chain seq x y z
N ASP A 1 -5.69 11.62 26.90
CA ASP A 1 -6.11 10.36 26.22
C ASP A 1 -4.93 9.45 25.91
N SER A 2 -4.19 9.01 26.93
CA SER A 2 -2.87 8.40 26.79
C SER A 2 -2.82 6.94 27.26
N SER A 3 -3.29 6.01 26.44
CA SER A 3 -2.91 4.59 26.63
C SER A 3 -2.67 3.81 25.35
N LYS A 4 -3.06 4.31 24.16
CA LYS A 4 -2.84 3.59 22.89
C LYS A 4 -1.36 3.48 22.56
N ILE A 5 -0.93 2.26 22.25
CA ILE A 5 0.40 1.98 21.72
C ILE A 5 0.29 2.05 20.19
N TYR A 6 1.17 2.83 19.57
CA TYR A 6 1.25 2.97 18.12
C TYR A 6 2.53 2.33 17.61
N THR A 7 2.43 1.64 16.48
CA THR A 7 3.59 1.12 15.74
C THR A 7 3.51 1.59 14.29
N THR A 8 4.62 2.12 13.79
CA THR A 8 4.72 2.68 12.44
C THR A 8 5.77 1.91 11.66
N HIS A 9 5.40 1.46 10.47
CA HIS A 9 6.31 0.85 9.51
C HIS A 9 6.22 1.56 8.17
N ILE A 10 7.33 1.61 7.45
CA ILE A 10 7.46 2.26 6.15
C ILE A 10 7.84 1.22 5.12
N SER A 11 7.22 1.31 3.94
CA SER A 11 7.65 0.60 2.73
C SER A 11 7.70 1.59 1.57
N TYR A 12 8.67 1.44 0.67
CA TYR A 12 8.79 2.30 -0.49
C TYR A 12 8.96 1.46 -1.76
N LEU A 13 7.97 1.52 -2.65
CA LEU A 13 7.89 0.72 -3.87
C LEU A 13 8.09 1.62 -5.09
N GLU A 14 8.97 1.21 -6.01
CA GLU A 14 9.04 1.76 -7.36
C GLU A 14 8.42 0.78 -8.36
N ILE A 15 7.56 1.26 -9.25
CA ILE A 15 6.99 0.51 -10.36
C ILE A 15 7.57 1.08 -11.65
N TYR A 16 8.46 0.31 -12.27
CA TYR A 16 9.06 0.64 -13.56
C TYR A 16 8.83 -0.49 -14.55
N ASN A 17 8.31 -0.16 -15.73
CA ASN A 17 8.04 -1.14 -16.79
C ASN A 17 7.19 -2.34 -16.31
N GLU A 18 6.11 -2.07 -15.57
CA GLU A 18 5.22 -3.07 -14.94
C GLU A 18 5.89 -4.02 -13.93
N CYS A 19 7.14 -3.74 -13.54
CA CYS A 19 7.87 -4.48 -12.53
C CYS A 19 8.01 -3.63 -11.26
N GLY A 20 7.80 -4.24 -10.10
CA GLY A 20 7.93 -3.59 -8.80
C GLY A 20 9.29 -3.86 -8.18
N TYR A 21 9.87 -2.83 -7.58
CA TYR A 21 11.19 -2.86 -6.94
C TYR A 21 11.11 -2.24 -5.55
N ASP A 22 11.72 -2.90 -4.57
CA ASP A 22 11.81 -2.40 -3.21
C ASP A 22 12.96 -1.39 -3.09
N LEU A 23 12.64 -0.15 -2.74
CA LEU A 23 13.61 0.94 -2.62
C LEU A 23 14.31 1.00 -1.26
N LEU A 24 13.91 0.18 -0.27
CA LEU A 24 14.45 0.24 1.10
C LEU A 24 15.28 -0.98 1.50
N ASP A 25 15.46 -1.99 0.64
CA ASP A 25 16.18 -3.21 1.03
C ASP A 25 17.63 -2.88 1.46
N PRO A 26 17.99 -3.15 2.73
CA PRO A 26 19.26 -2.73 3.32
C PRO A 26 20.46 -3.53 2.78
N ARG A 27 20.24 -4.60 2.00
CA ARG A 27 21.29 -5.41 1.38
C ARG A 27 21.91 -4.75 0.14
N HIS A 28 21.62 -3.47 -0.09
CA HIS A 28 21.98 -2.79 -1.33
C HIS A 28 23.35 -2.11 -1.30
N GLU A 29 24.28 -2.67 -2.07
CA GLU A 29 25.40 -1.99 -2.73
C GLU A 29 25.08 -1.77 -4.24
N ALA A 30 23.81 -1.74 -4.65
CA ALA A 30 23.48 -1.84 -6.07
C ALA A 30 23.75 -0.57 -6.86
N SER A 31 24.22 -0.75 -8.10
CA SER A 31 24.50 0.32 -9.06
C SER A 31 23.40 0.47 -10.13
N ARG A 32 22.43 -0.45 -10.22
CA ARG A 32 21.39 -0.49 -11.27
C ARG A 32 20.04 -0.94 -10.71
N LEU A 33 18.94 -0.48 -11.31
CA LEU A 33 17.56 -0.81 -10.92
C LEU A 33 17.24 -2.31 -10.96
N GLU A 34 17.80 -3.03 -11.94
CA GLU A 34 17.51 -4.45 -12.16
C GLU A 34 18.04 -5.37 -11.05
N ASP A 35 18.97 -4.88 -10.26
CA ASP A 35 19.57 -5.58 -9.12
C ASP A 35 18.71 -5.44 -7.84
N LEU A 36 17.74 -4.52 -7.84
CA LEU A 36 16.79 -4.36 -6.74
C LEU A 36 15.90 -5.59 -6.59
N PRO A 37 15.48 -5.94 -5.36
CA PRO A 37 14.61 -7.08 -5.13
C PRO A 37 13.28 -6.84 -5.82
N LYS A 38 12.93 -7.75 -6.73
CA LYS A 38 11.65 -7.69 -7.42
C LYS A 38 10.51 -8.03 -6.47
N VAL A 39 9.58 -7.11 -6.37
CA VAL A 39 8.34 -7.25 -5.62
C VAL A 39 7.34 -8.03 -6.46
N THR A 40 6.73 -9.05 -5.86
CA THR A 40 5.71 -9.88 -6.54
C THR A 40 4.36 -9.66 -5.91
N LEU A 41 3.35 -9.42 -6.74
CA LEU A 41 1.95 -9.38 -6.32
C LEU A 41 1.41 -10.79 -6.10
N LEU A 42 0.80 -11.01 -4.95
CA LEU A 42 0.05 -12.22 -4.61
C LEU A 42 -1.37 -11.81 -4.22
N GLU A 43 -2.34 -12.63 -4.58
CA GLU A 43 -3.74 -12.43 -4.20
C GLU A 43 -4.17 -13.62 -3.34
N ASP A 44 -4.76 -13.34 -2.17
CA ASP A 44 -5.27 -14.39 -1.28
C ASP A 44 -6.70 -14.84 -1.67
N THR A 45 -7.25 -15.79 -0.91
CA THR A 45 -8.61 -16.30 -1.13
C THR A 45 -9.70 -15.25 -0.94
N ASP A 46 -9.42 -14.23 -0.14
CA ASP A 46 -10.32 -13.11 0.14
C ASP A 46 -10.12 -11.96 -0.85
N GLN A 47 -9.30 -12.18 -1.88
CA GLN A 47 -8.92 -11.24 -2.92
C GLN A 47 -8.08 -10.05 -2.42
N ASN A 48 -7.48 -10.12 -1.24
CA ASN A 48 -6.56 -9.09 -0.80
C ASN A 48 -5.22 -9.22 -1.53
N ILE A 49 -4.65 -8.07 -1.85
CA ILE A 49 -3.36 -7.98 -2.53
C ILE A 49 -2.23 -7.93 -1.51
N HIS A 50 -1.28 -8.84 -1.65
CA HIS A 50 -0.08 -8.97 -0.83
C HIS A 50 1.17 -8.72 -1.68
N LEU A 51 2.08 -7.90 -1.16
CA LEU A 51 3.35 -7.58 -1.82
C LEU A 51 4.48 -8.40 -1.22
N LYS A 52 4.86 -9.48 -1.91
CA LYS A 52 5.99 -10.31 -1.51
C LYS A 52 7.30 -9.64 -1.89
N ASN A 53 8.28 -9.72 -0.98
CA ASN A 53 9.62 -9.10 -1.10
C ASN A 53 9.62 -7.56 -1.02
N LEU A 54 8.52 -6.94 -0.56
CA LEU A 54 8.56 -5.53 -0.17
C LEU A 54 8.91 -5.44 1.32
N SER A 55 10.03 -4.79 1.64
CA SER A 55 10.48 -4.60 3.01
C SER A 55 9.56 -3.65 3.80
N LEU A 56 9.47 -3.92 5.11
CA LEU A 56 8.76 -3.08 6.07
C LEU A 56 9.75 -2.66 7.14
N HIS A 57 10.09 -1.37 7.17
CA HIS A 57 11.05 -0.79 8.09
C HIS A 57 10.33 -0.05 9.20
N GLN A 58 10.57 -0.43 10.45
CA GLN A 58 9.97 0.28 11.58
C GLN A 58 10.57 1.69 11.68
N ALA A 59 9.72 2.70 11.87
CA ALA A 59 10.11 4.08 12.15
C ALA A 59 9.53 4.50 13.50
N THR A 60 10.39 4.85 14.45
CA THR A 60 9.98 5.22 15.81
C THR A 60 9.62 6.69 15.95
N ASN A 61 10.06 7.52 15.01
CA ASN A 61 9.85 8.95 14.99
C ASN A 61 9.81 9.48 13.54
N GLU A 62 9.47 10.76 13.38
CA GLU A 62 9.38 11.43 12.08
C GLU A 62 10.73 11.46 11.34
N GLU A 63 11.83 11.70 12.05
CA GLU A 63 13.17 11.79 11.47
C GLU A 63 13.58 10.46 10.83
N GLU A 64 13.33 9.32 11.48
CA GLU A 64 13.55 7.99 10.93
C GLU A 64 12.69 7.73 9.68
N ALA A 65 11.41 8.15 9.69
CA ALA A 65 10.54 8.01 8.52
C ALA A 65 11.02 8.86 7.34
N LEU A 66 11.47 10.09 7.58
CA LEU A 66 12.06 10.97 6.57
C LEU A 66 13.39 10.42 6.05
N ASN A 67 14.22 9.85 6.91
CA ASN A 67 15.47 9.21 6.50
C ASN A 67 15.21 8.04 5.54
N LEU A 68 14.16 7.24 5.78
CA LEU A 68 13.75 6.17 4.85
C LEU A 68 13.24 6.73 3.51
N LEU A 69 12.49 7.83 3.53
CA LEU A 69 12.08 8.52 2.31
C LEU A 69 13.31 8.97 1.48
N PHE A 70 14.27 9.66 2.11
CA PHE A 70 15.48 10.13 1.43
C PHE A 70 16.38 8.99 0.95
N LEU A 71 16.45 7.89 1.71
CA LEU A 71 17.17 6.69 1.32
C LEU A 71 16.59 6.11 0.03
N GLY A 72 15.27 5.92 -0.03
CA GLY A 72 14.62 5.41 -1.24
C GLY A 72 14.74 6.36 -2.43
N ASP A 73 14.64 7.67 -2.22
CA ASP A 73 14.89 8.66 -3.27
C ASP A 73 16.33 8.63 -3.79
N THR A 74 17.30 8.41 -2.90
CA THR A 74 18.72 8.24 -3.28
C THR A 74 18.91 6.97 -4.10
N ASN A 75 18.32 5.86 -3.67
CA ASN A 75 18.37 4.59 -4.40
C ASN A 75 17.73 4.71 -5.79
N ARG A 76 16.59 5.41 -5.88
CA ARG A 76 15.93 5.75 -7.15
C ARG A 76 16.87 6.56 -8.06
N MET A 77 17.50 7.62 -7.54
CA MET A 77 18.44 8.45 -8.29
C MET A 77 19.68 7.69 -8.77
N ILE A 78 20.27 6.81 -7.94
CA ILE A 78 21.45 6.01 -8.30
C ILE A 78 21.13 5.02 -9.43
N ALA A 79 19.90 4.49 -9.43
CA ALA A 79 19.42 3.62 -10.48
C ALA A 79 19.16 4.34 -11.82
N GLU A 80 19.10 5.67 -11.82
CA GLU A 80 19.03 6.47 -13.05
C GLU A 80 20.37 6.46 -13.77
N THR A 81 20.33 6.17 -15.07
CA THR A 81 21.50 6.33 -15.95
C THR A 81 21.15 7.35 -17.03
N PRO A 82 22.12 8.01 -17.69
CA PRO A 82 21.83 8.95 -18.79
C PRO A 82 20.99 8.34 -19.94
N MET A 83 21.01 7.01 -20.04
CA MET A 83 20.21 6.22 -20.99
C MET A 83 18.82 5.86 -20.45
N ASN A 84 18.63 5.84 -19.12
CA ASN A 84 17.38 5.56 -18.42
C ASN A 84 17.05 6.70 -17.44
N GLN A 85 16.34 7.74 -17.92
CA GLN A 85 15.73 8.76 -17.05
C GLN A 85 14.50 8.16 -16.35
N ALA A 86 14.74 7.25 -15.41
CA ALA A 86 13.72 6.42 -14.77
C ALA A 86 12.74 7.23 -13.90
N SER A 87 13.15 8.32 -13.25
CA SER A 87 12.29 9.07 -12.31
C SER A 87 11.06 9.73 -12.93
N THR A 88 11.14 10.17 -14.19
CA THR A 88 9.96 10.70 -14.92
C THR A 88 9.06 9.60 -15.46
N ARG A 89 9.52 8.34 -15.34
CA ARG A 89 9.07 7.16 -16.08
C ARG A 89 8.75 5.96 -15.18
N SER A 90 8.82 6.14 -13.88
CA SER A 90 8.42 5.17 -12.89
C SER A 90 7.39 5.79 -11.97
N HIS A 91 6.58 4.95 -11.35
CA HIS A 91 5.65 5.37 -10.29
C HIS A 91 6.26 4.99 -8.96
N CYS A 92 6.15 5.86 -7.96
CA CYS A 92 6.66 5.60 -6.64
C CYS A 92 5.51 5.60 -5.63
N ILE A 93 5.50 4.63 -4.74
CA ILE A 93 4.47 4.46 -3.71
C ILE A 93 5.18 4.35 -2.36
N PHE A 94 5.24 5.47 -1.65
CA PHE A 94 5.70 5.52 -0.27
C PHE A 94 4.51 5.23 0.65
N THR A 95 4.61 4.19 1.47
CA THR A 95 3.50 3.77 2.32
C THR A 95 3.90 3.81 3.79
N ILE A 96 3.08 4.51 4.58
CA ILE A 96 3.14 4.50 6.03
C ILE A 96 2.07 3.56 6.56
N HIS A 97 2.49 2.47 7.19
CA HIS A 97 1.62 1.51 7.87
C HIS A 97 1.59 1.87 9.35
N LEU A 98 0.44 2.30 9.83
CA LEU A 98 0.20 2.63 11.23
C LEU A 98 -0.69 1.56 11.85
N SER A 99 -0.25 0.99 12.97
CA SER A 99 -1.08 0.14 13.80
C SER A 99 -1.27 0.76 15.16
N SER A 100 -2.46 0.65 15.73
CA SER A 100 -2.75 1.13 17.08
C SER A 100 -3.44 0.04 17.89
N LYS A 101 -3.06 -0.07 19.15
CA LYS A 101 -3.60 -1.07 20.06
C LYS A 101 -3.81 -0.48 21.44
N GLU A 102 -4.98 -0.74 22.01
CA GLU A 102 -5.26 -0.41 23.40
C GLU A 102 -4.66 -1.49 24.32
N PRO A 103 -3.96 -1.11 25.41
CA PRO A 103 -3.40 -2.07 26.35
C PRO A 103 -4.49 -2.99 26.91
N GLY A 104 -4.27 -4.30 26.84
CA GLY A 104 -5.25 -5.29 27.28
C GLY A 104 -6.39 -5.57 26.28
N SER A 105 -6.45 -4.87 25.15
CA SER A 105 -7.37 -5.24 24.06
C SER A 105 -6.71 -6.23 23.09
N ALA A 106 -7.49 -7.21 22.66
CA ALA A 106 -7.13 -8.09 21.56
C ALA A 106 -7.33 -7.42 20.18
N THR A 107 -8.04 -6.29 20.14
CA THR A 107 -8.34 -5.57 18.89
C THR A 107 -7.16 -4.67 18.52
N VAL A 108 -6.68 -4.83 17.29
CA VAL A 108 -5.66 -3.99 16.67
C VAL A 108 -6.31 -3.23 15.52
N ARG A 109 -6.06 -1.93 15.47
CA ARG A 109 -6.49 -1.09 14.35
C ARG A 109 -5.35 -0.86 13.40
N HIS A 110 -5.62 -0.98 12.11
CA HIS A 110 -4.64 -0.75 11.06
C HIS A 110 -5.05 0.44 10.18
N ALA A 111 -4.07 1.24 9.78
CA ALA A 111 -4.22 2.30 8.81
C ALA A 111 -3.02 2.31 7.88
N LYS A 112 -3.26 2.64 6.61
CA LYS A 112 -2.22 2.80 5.60
C LYS A 112 -2.37 4.18 4.97
N LEU A 113 -1.29 4.93 4.90
CA LEU A 113 -1.21 6.16 4.12
C LEU A 113 -0.30 5.89 2.92
N HIS A 114 -0.87 5.95 1.72
CA HIS A 114 -0.12 5.89 0.48
C HIS A 114 0.15 7.31 -0.02
N LEU A 115 1.42 7.63 -0.21
CA LEU A 115 1.89 8.80 -0.95
C LEU A 115 2.39 8.30 -2.30
N VAL A 116 1.63 8.62 -3.35
CA VAL A 116 1.85 8.10 -4.70
C VAL A 116 2.35 9.22 -5.59
N ASP A 117 3.53 9.04 -6.16
CA ASP A 117 4.08 9.88 -7.22
C ASP A 117 3.94 9.13 -8.54
N LEU A 118 3.14 9.67 -9.46
CA LEU A 118 2.86 9.04 -10.74
C LEU A 118 3.82 9.54 -11.81
N ALA A 119 4.25 8.63 -12.68
CA ALA A 119 5.02 8.96 -13.87
C ALA A 119 4.31 9.99 -14.77
N GLY A 120 5.10 10.62 -15.65
CA GLY A 120 4.62 11.60 -16.61
C GLY A 120 3.39 11.14 -17.40
N SER A 121 2.38 12.01 -17.49
CA SER A 121 1.12 11.75 -18.21
C SER A 121 1.16 12.18 -19.68
N GLU A 122 2.30 12.71 -20.13
CA GLU A 122 2.47 13.20 -21.48
C GLU A 122 2.49 12.10 -22.54
N ARG A 123 1.94 12.44 -23.71
CA ARG A 123 1.87 11.49 -24.83
C ARG A 123 3.23 11.26 -25.47
N VAL A 124 3.58 9.99 -25.64
CA VAL A 124 4.79 9.51 -26.34
C VAL A 124 4.97 10.12 -27.73
N ALA A 125 3.89 10.39 -28.46
CA ALA A 125 3.96 10.92 -29.83
C ALA A 125 4.63 12.31 -29.91
N LYS A 126 4.66 13.09 -28.82
CA LYS A 126 5.30 14.42 -28.79
C LYS A 126 6.77 14.37 -28.40
N SER A 127 7.27 13.26 -27.84
CA SER A 127 8.63 13.19 -27.31
C SER A 127 9.70 12.95 -28.40
N GLY A 128 9.30 12.52 -29.60
CA GLY A 128 10.21 12.32 -30.74
C GLY A 128 11.23 11.19 -30.52
N VAL A 129 10.99 10.32 -29.53
CA VAL A 129 11.94 9.31 -29.09
C VAL A 129 11.74 7.98 -29.81
N GLY A 130 12.83 7.34 -30.23
CA GLY A 130 12.83 6.02 -30.89
C GLY A 130 13.55 4.93 -30.09
N GLY A 131 13.44 3.68 -30.53
CA GLY A 131 14.16 2.54 -29.94
C GLY A 131 13.63 2.11 -28.56
N GLN A 132 14.52 1.73 -27.65
CA GLN A 132 14.19 1.21 -26.32
C GLN A 132 13.37 2.22 -25.47
N LEU A 133 13.68 3.51 -25.60
CA LEU A 133 12.96 4.59 -24.95
C LEU A 133 11.49 4.73 -25.44
N LEU A 134 11.19 4.35 -26.69
CA LEU A 134 9.82 4.30 -27.20
C LEU A 134 9.03 3.18 -26.52
N THR A 135 9.68 2.03 -26.32
CA THR A 135 9.08 0.89 -25.61
C THR A 135 8.78 1.25 -24.15
N GLU A 136 9.71 1.91 -23.45
CA GLU A 136 9.49 2.41 -22.08
C GLU A 136 8.35 3.42 -22.02
N ALA A 137 8.36 4.43 -22.91
CA ALA A 137 7.31 5.44 -23.00
C ALA A 137 5.93 4.82 -23.24
N LYS A 138 5.87 3.69 -23.97
CA LYS A 138 4.65 2.91 -24.17
C LYS A 138 4.18 2.24 -22.88
N TYR A 139 5.08 1.63 -22.10
CA TYR A 139 4.71 0.96 -20.84
C TYR A 139 4.28 1.94 -19.74
N ILE A 140 4.89 3.13 -19.67
CA ILE A 140 4.44 4.19 -18.76
C ILE A 140 3.01 4.60 -19.08
N ASN A 141 2.75 4.92 -20.33
CA ASN A 141 1.41 5.27 -20.78
C ASN A 141 0.44 4.09 -20.65
N LEU A 142 0.94 2.84 -20.68
CA LEU A 142 0.12 1.65 -20.48
C LEU A 142 -0.40 1.58 -19.03
N SER A 143 0.45 1.79 -18.03
CA SER A 143 0.06 1.80 -16.62
C SER A 143 -0.99 2.88 -16.33
N LEU A 144 -0.78 4.11 -16.83
CA LEU A 144 -1.74 5.23 -16.71
C LEU A 144 -3.02 4.99 -17.50
N HIS A 145 -2.93 4.35 -18.67
CA HIS A 145 -4.10 3.94 -19.43
C HIS A 145 -4.94 2.93 -18.66
N TYR A 146 -4.32 1.93 -18.02
CA TYR A 146 -5.05 0.97 -17.19
C TYR A 146 -5.69 1.63 -15.96
N LEU A 147 -5.01 2.60 -15.36
CA LEU A 147 -5.60 3.43 -14.31
C LEU A 147 -6.85 4.17 -14.83
N GLU A 148 -6.77 4.80 -16.01
CA GLU A 148 -7.91 5.44 -16.65
C GLU A 148 -9.07 4.45 -16.92
N GLN A 149 -8.76 3.23 -17.38
CA GLN A 149 -9.77 2.19 -17.60
C GLN A 149 -10.48 1.78 -16.30
N VAL A 150 -9.74 1.65 -15.19
CA VAL A 150 -10.30 1.37 -13.86
C VAL A 150 -11.24 2.50 -13.44
N ILE A 151 -10.83 3.75 -13.59
CA ILE A 151 -11.63 4.93 -13.22
C ILE A 151 -12.92 5.00 -14.03
N ILE A 152 -12.83 4.78 -15.36
CA ILE A 152 -14.00 4.75 -16.24
C ILE A 152 -14.94 3.62 -15.81
N ALA A 153 -14.40 2.42 -15.60
CA ALA A 153 -15.20 1.26 -15.17
C ALA A 153 -15.92 1.51 -13.84
N LEU A 154 -15.27 2.19 -12.87
CA LEU A 154 -15.87 2.56 -11.59
C LEU A 154 -16.96 3.62 -11.70
N SER A 155 -16.91 4.48 -12.72
CA SER A 155 -17.94 5.48 -12.98
C SER A 155 -19.21 4.89 -13.63
N GLU A 156 -19.12 3.69 -14.22
CA GLU A 156 -20.22 3.00 -14.89
C GLU A 156 -21.12 2.28 -13.89
N LYS A 157 -22.39 2.71 -13.74
CA LYS A 157 -23.33 2.20 -12.72
C LYS A 157 -23.64 0.69 -12.76
N ASN A 158 -23.41 0.03 -13.90
CA ASN A 158 -23.83 -1.37 -14.13
C ASN A 158 -22.64 -2.29 -14.45
N ARG A 159 -21.42 -1.88 -14.14
CA ARG A 159 -20.23 -2.69 -14.41
C ARG A 159 -19.89 -3.57 -13.22
N SER A 160 -19.91 -4.88 -13.41
CA SER A 160 -19.57 -5.86 -12.38
C SER A 160 -18.07 -6.09 -12.24
N HIS A 161 -17.32 -5.96 -13.34
CA HIS A 161 -15.89 -6.26 -13.37
C HIS A 161 -15.04 -4.99 -13.58
N ILE A 162 -14.17 -4.71 -12.61
CA ILE A 162 -13.19 -3.63 -12.65
C ILE A 162 -11.79 -4.22 -12.92
N PRO A 163 -11.07 -3.75 -13.95
CA PRO A 163 -9.85 -4.40 -14.43
C PRO A 163 -8.59 -4.03 -13.64
N TYR A 164 -8.59 -4.16 -12.31
CA TYR A 164 -7.42 -3.83 -11.47
C TYR A 164 -6.17 -4.67 -11.80
N ARG A 165 -6.37 -5.91 -12.27
CA ARG A 165 -5.28 -6.85 -12.59
C ARG A 165 -4.50 -6.51 -13.86
N ASN A 166 -4.91 -5.49 -14.61
CA ASN A 166 -4.25 -5.14 -15.87
C ASN A 166 -2.85 -4.54 -15.67
N SER A 167 -2.57 -3.94 -14.51
CA SER A 167 -1.26 -3.39 -14.17
C SER A 167 -0.92 -3.62 -12.71
N MET A 168 0.38 -3.60 -12.41
CA MET A 168 0.85 -3.66 -11.03
C MET A 168 0.32 -2.46 -10.22
N MET A 169 0.35 -1.28 -10.82
CA MET A 169 -0.11 -0.04 -10.18
C MET A 169 -1.60 -0.09 -9.81
N THR A 170 -2.47 -0.53 -10.72
CA THR A 170 -3.91 -0.62 -10.44
C THR A 170 -4.23 -1.74 -9.45
N SER A 171 -3.41 -2.79 -9.39
CA SER A 171 -3.54 -3.85 -8.38
C SER A 171 -3.16 -3.35 -6.99
N VAL A 172 -2.04 -2.62 -6.86
CA VAL A 172 -1.60 -2.02 -5.59
C VAL A 172 -2.59 -0.96 -5.09
N LEU A 173 -3.13 -0.14 -6.00
CA LEU A 173 -4.05 0.94 -5.67
C LEU A 173 -5.53 0.52 -5.68
N ARG A 174 -5.83 -0.78 -5.64
CA ARG A 174 -7.20 -1.30 -5.66
C ARG A 174 -8.05 -0.68 -4.55
N ASP A 175 -7.53 -0.65 -3.32
CA ASP A 175 -8.25 -0.09 -2.16
C ASP A 175 -8.45 1.43 -2.31
N SER A 176 -7.49 2.11 -2.94
CA SER A 176 -7.53 3.56 -3.20
C SER A 176 -8.56 3.96 -4.27
N LEU A 177 -9.01 3.04 -5.12
CA LEU A 177 -9.86 3.35 -6.26
C LEU A 177 -11.14 2.52 -6.17
N GLY A 178 -12.17 3.04 -5.50
CA GLY A 178 -13.46 2.35 -5.34
C GLY A 178 -13.48 1.31 -4.21
N GLY A 179 -12.49 1.32 -3.31
CA GLY A 179 -12.39 0.42 -2.17
C GLY A 179 -12.39 1.14 -0.82
N ASN A 180 -11.77 0.51 0.17
CA ASN A 180 -11.64 1.05 1.53
C ASN A 180 -10.46 2.01 1.66
N CYS A 181 -10.64 3.24 1.19
CA CYS A 181 -9.62 4.28 1.31
C CYS A 181 -10.22 5.68 1.23
N MET A 182 -9.66 6.61 2.01
CA MET A 182 -9.87 8.03 1.79
C MET A 182 -8.85 8.54 0.76
N THR A 183 -9.33 8.79 -0.47
CA THR A 183 -8.43 9.09 -1.59
C THR A 183 -8.53 10.54 -2.01
N THR A 184 -7.37 11.18 -2.15
CA THR A 184 -7.22 12.55 -2.67
C THR A 184 -6.27 12.51 -3.86
N MET A 185 -6.66 13.16 -4.95
CA MET A 185 -5.82 13.33 -6.13
C MET A 185 -5.36 14.78 -6.22
N ILE A 186 -4.05 14.99 -6.43
CA ILE A 186 -3.46 16.30 -6.71
C ILE A 186 -3.10 16.34 -8.19
N ALA A 187 -3.76 17.22 -8.94
CA ALA A 187 -3.47 17.44 -10.36
C ALA A 187 -2.47 18.59 -10.52
N THR A 188 -1.24 18.28 -10.95
CA THR A 188 -0.20 19.27 -11.25
C THR A 188 -0.29 19.71 -12.71
N LEU A 189 -0.22 21.02 -12.97
CA LEU A 189 -0.46 21.61 -14.29
C LEU A 189 0.65 22.60 -14.66
N SER A 190 0.87 22.79 -15.96
CA SER A 190 1.81 23.78 -16.49
C SER A 190 1.07 24.86 -17.26
N LEU A 191 1.34 26.13 -16.95
CA LEU A 191 0.71 27.28 -17.61
C LEU A 191 1.39 27.68 -18.94
N GLU A 192 2.44 26.99 -19.33
CA GLU A 192 3.16 27.29 -20.56
C GLU A 192 2.32 26.96 -21.80
N LYS A 193 2.36 27.82 -22.82
CA LYS A 193 1.56 27.66 -24.04
C LYS A 193 1.75 26.30 -24.73
N ARG A 194 2.96 25.75 -24.69
CA ARG A 194 3.30 24.42 -25.25
C ARG A 194 2.64 23.25 -24.51
N ASN A 195 2.25 23.44 -23.25
CA ASN A 195 1.73 22.39 -22.37
C ASN A 195 0.22 22.51 -22.09
N ILE A 196 -0.48 23.45 -22.75
CA ILE A 196 -1.92 23.66 -22.54
C ILE A 196 -2.73 22.40 -22.83
N ASP A 197 -2.42 21.68 -23.90
CA ASP A 197 -3.14 20.44 -24.27
C ASP A 197 -3.00 19.33 -23.21
N GLU A 198 -1.81 19.18 -22.64
CA GLU A 198 -1.55 18.20 -21.57
C GLU A 198 -2.27 18.64 -20.29
N SER A 199 -2.22 19.93 -19.95
CA SER A 199 -2.93 20.47 -18.78
C SER A 199 -4.45 20.29 -18.87
N ILE A 200 -5.04 20.49 -20.06
CA ILE A 200 -6.47 20.19 -20.30
C ILE A 200 -6.75 18.69 -20.12
N SER A 201 -5.83 17.83 -20.59
CA SER A 201 -5.97 16.38 -20.46
C SER A 201 -5.91 15.94 -18.99
N THR A 202 -4.98 16.49 -18.20
CA THR A 202 -4.90 16.27 -16.74
C THR A 202 -6.16 16.74 -16.02
N CYS A 203 -6.70 17.91 -16.35
CA CYS A 203 -7.96 18.39 -15.79
C CYS A 203 -9.13 17.44 -16.07
N ARG A 204 -9.26 16.95 -17.31
CA ARG A 204 -10.31 15.97 -17.68
C ARG A 204 -10.14 14.66 -16.95
N PHE A 205 -8.90 14.21 -16.75
CA PHE A 205 -8.61 13.02 -15.97
C PHE A 205 -9.01 13.20 -14.50
N ALA A 206 -8.63 14.32 -13.87
CA ALA A 206 -9.01 14.66 -12.50
C ALA A 206 -10.54 14.74 -12.31
N GLN A 207 -11.25 15.30 -13.30
CA GLN A 207 -12.72 15.34 -13.28
C GLN A 207 -13.34 13.94 -13.23
N ARG A 208 -12.76 12.95 -13.94
CA ARG A 208 -13.24 11.56 -13.88
C ARG A 208 -12.90 10.90 -12.55
N VAL A 209 -11.71 11.13 -12.01
CA VAL A 209 -11.32 10.63 -10.69
C VAL A 209 -12.25 11.15 -9.60
N ALA A 210 -12.67 12.41 -9.69
CA ALA A 210 -13.60 13.02 -8.74
C ALA A 210 -15.00 12.38 -8.71
N LEU A 211 -15.35 11.55 -9.70
CA LEU A 211 -16.63 10.81 -9.74
C LEU A 211 -16.56 9.45 -9.04
N ILE A 212 -15.36 8.97 -8.72
CA ILE A 212 -15.18 7.70 -8.01
C ILE A 212 -15.71 7.86 -6.59
N LYS A 213 -16.45 6.84 -6.13
CA LYS A 213 -16.91 6.75 -4.75
C LYS A 213 -16.13 5.65 -4.05
N ASN A 214 -15.49 6.00 -2.95
CA ASN A 214 -14.87 5.05 -2.04
C ASN A 214 -15.74 4.88 -0.80
N GLU A 215 -15.67 3.69 -0.21
CA GLU A 215 -16.37 3.36 1.04
C GLU A 215 -15.32 3.07 2.11
N ALA A 216 -14.89 4.13 2.80
CA ALA A 216 -13.91 4.00 3.88
C ALA A 216 -14.56 3.44 5.16
N VAL A 217 -14.02 2.34 5.65
CA VAL A 217 -14.41 1.65 6.88
C VAL A 217 -13.20 1.48 7.81
N LEU A 218 -13.47 1.36 9.11
CA LEU A 218 -12.41 1.18 10.10
C LEU A 218 -11.81 -0.23 9.98
N ASN A 219 -10.48 -0.33 9.81
CA ASN A 219 -9.81 -1.62 9.78
C ASN A 219 -9.50 -2.06 11.22
N GLU A 220 -10.28 -3.01 11.72
CA GLU A 220 -10.06 -3.68 12.99
C GLU A 220 -9.80 -5.16 12.76
N GLU A 221 -8.73 -5.67 13.35
CA GLU A 221 -8.38 -7.09 13.35
C GLU A 221 -8.25 -7.56 14.79
N ILE A 222 -8.70 -8.78 15.06
CA ILE A 222 -8.49 -9.43 16.35
C ILE A 222 -7.17 -10.20 16.26
N ASP A 223 -6.18 -9.77 17.03
CA ASP A 223 -4.92 -10.53 17.16
C ASP A 223 -5.19 -11.81 17.96
N PRO A 224 -5.11 -13.00 17.33
CA PRO A 224 -5.45 -14.26 17.99
C PRO A 224 -4.59 -14.53 19.22
N ARG A 225 -3.31 -14.13 19.20
CA ARG A 225 -2.42 -14.33 20.35
C ARG A 225 -2.84 -13.47 21.53
N SER A 226 -3.21 -12.22 21.25
CA SER A 226 -3.69 -11.31 22.28
C SER A 226 -5.06 -11.72 22.80
N MET A 227 -5.94 -12.24 21.95
CA MET A 227 -7.21 -12.83 22.36
C MET A 227 -6.99 -14.01 23.31
N ILE A 228 -6.08 -14.93 22.98
CA ILE A 228 -5.72 -16.06 23.86
C ILE A 228 -5.23 -15.56 25.22
N ILE A 229 -4.33 -14.56 25.25
CA ILE A 229 -3.81 -14.00 26.51
C ILE A 229 -4.94 -13.34 27.33
N CYS A 230 -5.84 -12.60 26.70
CA CYS A 230 -6.97 -11.98 27.38
C CYS A 230 -7.92 -13.05 27.96
N LEU A 231 -8.26 -14.06 27.17
CA LEU A 231 -9.12 -15.17 27.59
C LEU A 231 -8.48 -15.98 28.73
N GLN A 232 -7.17 -16.25 28.68
CA GLN A 232 -6.47 -16.94 29.76
C GLN A 232 -6.52 -16.15 31.07
N LYS A 233 -6.37 -14.83 31.00
CA LYS A 233 -6.46 -13.95 32.16
C LYS A 233 -7.88 -13.94 32.74
N GLU A 234 -8.89 -13.81 31.88
CA GLU A 234 -10.30 -13.82 32.30
C GLU A 234 -10.70 -15.16 32.92
N ILE A 235 -10.26 -16.29 32.33
CA ILE A 235 -10.46 -17.63 32.90
C ILE A 235 -9.82 -17.73 34.30
N GLN A 236 -8.64 -17.16 34.50
CA GLN A 236 -7.98 -17.17 35.80
C GLN A 236 -8.75 -16.34 36.84
N GLU A 237 -9.18 -15.13 36.48
CA GLU A 237 -9.96 -14.25 37.36
C GLU A 237 -11.30 -14.90 37.77
N LEU A 238 -12.01 -15.51 36.82
CA LEU A 238 -13.25 -16.25 37.08
C LEU A 238 -13.03 -17.48 37.97
N ARG A 239 -11.91 -18.18 37.79
CA ARG A 239 -11.52 -19.32 38.65
C ARG A 239 -11.24 -18.88 40.08
N ASP A 240 -10.55 -17.75 40.24
CA ASP A 240 -10.23 -17.19 41.56
C ASP A 240 -11.50 -16.71 42.27
N GLU A 241 -12.43 -16.05 41.56
CA GLU A 241 -13.73 -15.63 42.10
C GLU A 241 -14.60 -16.84 42.49
N LEU A 242 -14.65 -17.87 41.64
CA LEU A 242 -15.36 -19.11 41.95
C LEU A 242 -14.77 -19.79 43.18
N ALA A 243 -13.44 -19.89 43.29
CA ALA A 243 -12.79 -20.49 44.46
C ALA A 243 -13.10 -19.71 45.75
N LEU A 244 -13.25 -18.38 45.68
CA LEU A 244 -13.63 -17.55 46.82
C LEU A 244 -15.08 -17.83 47.26
N VAL A 245 -16.00 -18.02 46.31
CA VAL A 245 -17.43 -18.22 46.56
C VAL A 245 -17.76 -19.66 46.97
N THR A 246 -17.15 -20.65 46.32
CA THR A 246 -17.45 -22.08 46.52
C THR A 246 -16.52 -22.75 47.54
N GLY A 247 -15.34 -22.17 47.81
CA GLY A 247 -14.30 -22.79 48.65
C GLY A 247 -13.57 -23.96 47.99
N GLU A 248 -13.89 -24.29 46.73
CA GLU A 248 -13.29 -25.39 45.97
C GLU A 248 -12.34 -24.84 44.89
N GLN A 249 -11.07 -25.24 44.94
CA GLN A 249 -10.12 -24.95 43.86
C GLN A 249 -10.27 -26.00 42.76
N ARG A 250 -10.85 -25.61 41.62
CA ARG A 250 -10.83 -26.41 40.39
C ARG A 250 -9.55 -26.12 39.59
N THR A 251 -8.56 -27.00 39.72
CA THR A 251 -7.29 -26.97 38.98
C THR A 251 -7.22 -27.95 37.81
N GLU A 252 -8.34 -28.57 37.43
CA GLU A 252 -8.35 -29.56 36.35
C GLU A 252 -7.99 -28.92 34.99
N ALA A 253 -7.00 -29.52 34.33
CA ALA A 253 -6.69 -29.22 32.94
C ALA A 253 -7.83 -29.74 32.05
N LEU A 254 -8.12 -29.03 30.97
CA LEU A 254 -9.08 -29.47 29.96
C LEU A 254 -8.70 -30.87 29.48
N THR A 255 -9.67 -31.78 29.48
CA THR A 255 -9.46 -33.13 28.96
C THR A 255 -9.28 -33.09 27.44
N GLU A 256 -8.59 -34.08 26.86
CA GLU A 256 -8.40 -34.15 25.40
C GLU A 256 -9.74 -34.14 24.62
N ALA A 257 -10.81 -34.65 25.22
CA ALA A 257 -12.16 -34.61 24.64
C ALA A 257 -12.76 -33.19 24.57
N GLU A 258 -12.40 -32.30 25.50
CA GLU A 258 -12.86 -30.90 25.55
C GLU A 258 -12.00 -30.00 24.64
N LEU A 259 -10.74 -30.38 24.39
CA LEU A 259 -9.83 -29.67 23.47
C LEU A 259 -10.14 -29.94 21.98
N LEU A 260 -10.87 -31.01 21.68
CA LEU A 260 -11.18 -31.48 20.32
C LEU A 260 -12.59 -31.09 19.82
N GLN A 261 -13.39 -30.40 20.64
CA GLN A 261 -14.67 -29.79 20.24
C GLN A 261 -14.49 -28.37 19.74
#